data_AF-W9SFT7-F1
#
_entry.id   AF-W9SFT7-F1
#
_cell.length_a   1.000
_cell.length_b   1.000
_cell.length_c   1.000
_cell.angle_alpha   90.00
_cell.angle_beta   90.00
_cell.angle_gamma   90.00
#
_symmetry.space_group_name_H-M   'P 1'
#
loop_
_entity.id
_entity.type
_entity.pdbx_description
1 polymer ?
#
loop_
_entity_poly.entity_id
_entity_poly.type
_entity_poly.pdbx_seq_one_letter_code
_entity_poly.pdbx_strand_id
1 'polypeptide(L)'
;MTEADQQYMQHLRLETANLAKKIEQLEVSKRRFLGRDISSCSYEELQGIDRQLEQSLRKIRARKDHVFSEQIEQLKAKERILLEENAKLREKSNGTRLPNWQPLIQEKEAATNCSQSSRSTSSLDQDHVETELFIGLPRNSLLITQTGCS
;
A
#
# COMPACT_ATOMS: atom_id res chain seq x y z
N MET A 1 -32.54 -49.15 2.09
CA MET A 1 -32.20 -47.72 2.07
C MET A 1 -33.52 -46.97 2.20
N THR A 2 -33.67 -46.15 3.23
CA THR A 2 -34.97 -45.55 3.56
C THR A 2 -35.26 -44.33 2.67
N GLU A 3 -36.52 -43.99 2.50
CA GLU A 3 -36.94 -42.81 1.72
C GLU A 3 -36.37 -41.51 2.31
N ALA A 4 -36.19 -41.46 3.63
CA ALA A 4 -35.51 -40.39 4.34
C ALA A 4 -34.03 -40.28 3.94
N ASP A 5 -33.31 -41.40 3.83
CA ASP A 5 -31.91 -41.40 3.37
C ASP A 5 -31.80 -40.87 1.93
N GLN A 6 -32.77 -41.20 1.08
CA GLN A 6 -32.79 -40.75 -0.31
C GLN A 6 -33.06 -39.24 -0.43
N GLN A 7 -33.98 -38.71 0.36
CA GLN A 7 -34.26 -37.26 0.44
C GLN A 7 -33.07 -36.49 1.02
N TYR A 8 -32.43 -37.00 2.06
CA TYR A 8 -31.23 -36.40 2.64
C TYR A 8 -30.07 -36.33 1.63
N MET A 9 -29.83 -37.42 0.90
CA MET A 9 -28.81 -37.46 -0.15
C MET A 9 -29.11 -36.51 -1.32
N GLN A 10 -30.39 -36.32 -1.68
CA GLN A 10 -30.81 -35.33 -2.67
C GLN A 10 -30.54 -33.89 -2.19
N HIS A 11 -30.91 -33.59 -0.94
CA HIS A 11 -30.64 -32.29 -0.32
C HIS A 11 -29.15 -31.96 -0.31
N LEU A 12 -28.31 -32.89 0.16
CA LEU A 12 -26.86 -32.69 0.24
C LEU A 12 -26.23 -32.48 -1.14
N ARG A 13 -26.69 -33.20 -2.17
CA ARG A 13 -26.25 -32.98 -3.55
C ARG A 13 -26.60 -31.58 -4.05
N LEU A 14 -27.83 -31.13 -3.80
CA LEU A 14 -28.27 -29.79 -4.17
C LEU A 14 -27.44 -28.72 -3.45
N GLU A 15 -27.22 -28.88 -2.15
CA GLU A 15 -26.40 -27.97 -1.36
C GLU A 15 -24.96 -27.91 -1.88
N THR A 16 -24.36 -29.05 -2.20
CA THR A 16 -23.02 -29.14 -2.77
C THR A 16 -22.95 -28.41 -4.13
N ALA A 17 -23.93 -28.60 -5.00
CA ALA A 17 -24.00 -27.92 -6.29
C ALA A 17 -24.15 -26.39 -6.13
N ASN A 18 -24.96 -25.95 -5.15
CA ASN A 18 -25.13 -24.54 -4.86
C ASN A 18 -23.84 -23.89 -4.34
N LEU A 19 -23.10 -24.58 -3.46
CA LEU A 19 -21.81 -24.12 -2.96
C LEU A 19 -20.78 -24.03 -4.08
N ALA A 20 -20.70 -25.05 -4.95
CA ALA A 20 -19.81 -25.04 -6.11
C ALA A 20 -20.10 -23.85 -7.05
N LYS A 21 -21.38 -23.61 -7.37
CA LYS A 21 -21.80 -22.44 -8.15
C LYS A 21 -21.44 -21.12 -7.47
N LYS A 22 -21.56 -21.04 -6.14
CA LYS A 22 -21.21 -19.83 -5.39
C LYS A 22 -19.71 -19.55 -5.45
N ILE A 23 -18.88 -20.57 -5.35
CA ILE A 23 -17.42 -20.46 -5.49
C ILE A 23 -17.08 -19.92 -6.88
N GLU A 24 -17.64 -20.51 -7.94
CA GLU A 24 -17.39 -20.06 -9.32
C GLU A 24 -17.76 -18.58 -9.51
N GLN A 25 -18.91 -18.16 -9.01
CA GLN A 25 -19.34 -16.76 -9.06
C GLN A 25 -18.36 -15.81 -8.34
N LEU A 26 -17.83 -16.23 -7.18
CA LEU A 26 -16.86 -15.44 -6.42
C LEU A 26 -15.52 -15.35 -7.16
N GLU A 27 -15.08 -16.44 -7.80
CA GLU A 27 -13.84 -16.46 -8.59
C GLU A 27 -13.93 -15.58 -9.84
N VAL A 28 -15.06 -15.63 -10.56
CA VAL A 28 -15.36 -14.71 -11.67
C VAL A 28 -15.33 -13.27 -11.18
N SER A 29 -16.02 -12.97 -10.08
CA SER A 29 -16.05 -11.62 -9.51
C SER A 29 -14.65 -11.14 -9.14
N LYS A 30 -13.85 -11.99 -8.47
CA LYS A 30 -12.44 -11.70 -8.13
C LYS A 30 -11.62 -11.39 -9.37
N ARG A 31 -11.72 -12.20 -10.43
CA ARG A 31 -10.99 -11.96 -11.69
C ARG A 31 -11.34 -10.60 -12.29
N ARG A 32 -12.63 -10.25 -12.30
CA ARG A 32 -13.13 -8.94 -12.78
C ARG A 32 -12.57 -7.77 -11.96
N PHE A 33 -12.57 -7.85 -10.63
CA PHE A 33 -11.93 -6.83 -9.77
C PHE A 33 -10.42 -6.70 -10.00
N LEU A 34 -9.77 -7.78 -10.46
CA LEU A 34 -8.34 -7.80 -10.79
C LEU A 34 -8.04 -7.35 -12.23
N GLY A 35 -9.02 -6.82 -12.96
CA GLY A 35 -8.79 -6.35 -14.32
C GLY A 35 -8.91 -7.43 -15.41
N ARG A 36 -9.27 -8.67 -15.05
CA ARG A 36 -9.30 -9.81 -15.99
C ARG A 36 -10.70 -10.06 -16.51
N ASP A 37 -10.78 -10.61 -17.73
CA ASP A 37 -12.04 -10.95 -18.42
C ASP A 37 -13.02 -9.76 -18.54
N ILE A 38 -12.50 -8.54 -18.49
CA ILE A 38 -13.31 -7.31 -18.56
C ILE A 38 -14.00 -7.16 -19.91
N SER A 39 -13.42 -7.68 -20.98
CA SER A 39 -14.03 -7.67 -22.32
C SER A 39 -15.39 -8.36 -22.39
N SER A 40 -15.69 -9.24 -21.44
CA SER A 40 -16.97 -9.94 -21.31
C SER A 40 -17.99 -9.22 -20.42
N CYS A 41 -17.61 -8.12 -19.78
CA CYS A 41 -18.48 -7.38 -18.86
C CYS A 41 -19.38 -6.40 -19.62
N SER A 42 -20.61 -6.24 -19.16
CA SER A 42 -21.47 -5.14 -19.62
C SER A 42 -20.96 -3.79 -19.10
N TYR A 43 -21.45 -2.70 -19.70
CA TYR A 43 -21.11 -1.35 -19.24
C TYR A 43 -21.58 -1.10 -17.79
N GLU A 44 -22.77 -1.59 -17.43
CA GLU A 44 -23.32 -1.48 -16.08
C GLU A 44 -22.49 -2.25 -15.06
N GLU A 45 -22.04 -3.46 -15.41
CA GLU A 45 -21.14 -4.26 -14.57
C GLU A 45 -19.82 -3.53 -14.35
N LEU A 46 -19.23 -2.96 -15.41
CA LEU A 46 -17.99 -2.21 -15.34
C LEU A 46 -18.12 -0.97 -14.46
N GLN A 47 -19.22 -0.21 -14.60
CA GLN A 47 -19.52 0.94 -13.74
C GLN A 47 -19.72 0.53 -12.27
N GLY A 48 -20.29 -0.65 -12.02
CA GLY A 48 -20.40 -1.23 -10.70
C GLY A 48 -19.04 -1.55 -10.08
N ILE A 49 -18.16 -2.20 -10.85
CA ILE A 49 -16.79 -2.54 -10.43
C ILE A 49 -16.00 -1.26 -10.11
N ASP A 50 -16.04 -0.27 -10.99
CA ASP A 50 -15.32 1.00 -10.82
C ASP A 50 -15.73 1.72 -9.52
N ARG A 51 -17.04 1.90 -9.30
CA ARG A 51 -17.55 2.52 -8.05
C ARG A 51 -17.11 1.75 -6.80
N GLN A 52 -17.14 0.42 -6.84
CA GLN A 52 -16.73 -0.39 -5.70
C GLN A 52 -15.23 -0.29 -5.43
N LEU A 53 -14.39 -0.28 -6.46
CA LEU A 53 -12.95 -0.07 -6.35
C LEU A 53 -12.65 1.32 -5.78
N GLU A 54 -13.27 2.36 -6.34
CA GLU A 54 -13.09 3.74 -5.91
C GLU A 54 -13.49 3.91 -4.42
N GLN A 55 -14.65 3.40 -4.02
CA GLN A 55 -15.09 3.45 -2.62
C GLN A 55 -14.17 2.68 -1.68
N SER A 56 -13.72 1.49 -2.08
CA SER A 56 -12.83 0.65 -1.26
C SER A 56 -11.45 1.30 -1.11
N LEU A 57 -10.90 1.86 -2.19
CA LEU A 57 -9.62 2.58 -2.17
C LEU A 57 -9.70 3.82 -1.29
N ARG A 58 -10.80 4.60 -1.36
CA ARG A 58 -11.02 5.72 -0.45
C ARG A 58 -10.97 5.28 1.02
N LYS A 59 -11.67 4.21 1.37
CA LYS A 59 -11.67 3.65 2.74
C LYS A 59 -10.27 3.19 3.18
N ILE A 60 -9.55 2.49 2.32
CA ILE A 60 -8.19 2.00 2.61
C ILE A 60 -7.23 3.17 2.84
N ARG A 61 -7.25 4.19 1.96
CA ARG A 61 -6.40 5.38 2.10
C ARG A 61 -6.73 6.13 3.38
N ALA A 62 -8.00 6.44 3.65
CA ALA A 62 -8.41 7.13 4.86
C ALA A 62 -7.95 6.40 6.13
N ARG A 63 -8.07 5.06 6.17
CA ARG A 63 -7.58 4.26 7.31
C ARG A 63 -6.05 4.31 7.43
N LYS A 64 -5.33 4.21 6.31
CA LYS A 64 -3.87 4.30 6.30
C LYS A 64 -3.39 5.66 6.80
N ASP A 65 -4.01 6.73 6.33
CA ASP A 65 -3.68 8.11 6.72
C ASP A 65 -3.94 8.33 8.21
N HIS A 66 -5.06 7.81 8.72
CA HIS A 66 -5.38 7.87 10.14
C HIS A 66 -4.33 7.14 11.00
N VAL A 67 -4.02 5.89 10.68
CA VAL A 67 -3.02 5.09 11.42
C VAL A 67 -1.65 5.75 11.40
N PHE A 68 -1.22 6.28 10.25
CA PHE A 68 0.06 6.98 10.16
C PHE A 68 0.07 8.30 10.93
N SER A 69 -1.03 9.04 10.94
CA SER A 69 -1.14 10.26 11.75
C SER A 69 -0.99 9.94 13.24
N GLU A 70 -1.66 8.89 13.73
CA GLU A 70 -1.52 8.42 15.12
C GLU A 70 -0.07 8.02 15.44
N GLN A 71 0.60 7.29 14.54
CA GLN A 71 1.99 6.89 14.73
C GLN A 71 2.94 8.09 14.77
N ILE A 72 2.74 9.07 13.90
CA ILE A 72 3.52 10.31 13.88
C ILE A 72 3.33 11.08 15.20
N GLU A 73 2.10 11.20 15.69
CA GLU A 73 1.81 11.87 16.96
C GLU A 73 2.47 11.17 18.15
N GLN A 74 2.41 9.84 18.19
CA GLN A 74 3.08 9.05 19.23
C GLN A 74 4.60 9.25 19.21
N LEU A 75 5.22 9.25 18.02
CA LEU A 75 6.66 9.47 17.88
C LEU A 75 7.07 10.88 18.30
N LYS A 76 6.32 11.92 17.89
CA LYS A 76 6.54 13.30 18.34
C LYS A 76 6.42 13.45 19.85
N ALA A 77 5.44 12.78 20.46
CA ALA A 77 5.30 12.79 21.92
C ALA A 77 6.51 12.14 22.60
N LYS A 78 7.00 11.01 22.08
CA LYS A 78 8.18 10.31 22.59
C LYS A 78 9.45 11.14 22.41
N GLU A 79 9.64 11.77 21.26
CA GLU A 79 10.75 12.68 21.00
C GLU A 79 10.80 13.80 22.04
N ARG A 80 9.67 14.46 22.29
CA ARG A 80 9.59 15.52 23.30
C ARG A 80 9.97 15.03 24.71
N ILE A 81 9.51 13.85 25.13
CA ILE A 81 9.87 13.27 26.43
C ILE A 81 11.38 13.01 26.50
N LEU A 82 11.95 12.42 25.45
CA LEU A 82 13.38 12.11 25.40
C LEU A 82 14.25 13.37 25.36
N LEU A 83 13.81 14.44 24.69
CA LEU A 83 14.51 15.72 24.69
C LEU A 83 14.51 16.35 26.09
N GLU A 84 13.38 16.29 26.80
CA GLU A 84 13.28 16.78 28.18
C GLU A 84 14.18 15.95 29.13
N GLU A 85 14.17 14.63 29.01
CA GLU A 85 15.03 13.75 29.81
C GLU A 85 16.52 13.99 29.52
N ASN A 86 16.90 14.10 28.24
CA ASN A 86 18.28 14.41 27.86
C ASN A 86 18.72 15.77 28.40
N ALA A 87 17.86 16.79 28.36
CA ALA A 87 18.17 18.10 28.94
C ALA A 87 18.47 17.99 30.45
N LYS A 88 17.61 17.28 31.20
CA LYS A 88 17.80 17.03 32.64
C LYS A 88 19.09 16.24 32.93
N LEU A 89 19.41 15.24 32.11
CA LEU A 89 20.64 14.46 32.25
C LEU A 89 21.89 15.30 31.96
N ARG A 90 21.85 16.17 30.94
CA ARG A 90 22.96 17.08 30.63
C ARG A 90 23.19 18.09 31.75
N GLU A 91 22.14 18.65 32.35
CA GLU A 91 22.29 19.52 33.52
C GLU A 91 22.97 18.79 34.69
N LYS A 92 22.55 17.56 34.99
CA LYS A 92 23.18 16.71 36.02
C LYS A 92 24.63 16.36 35.68
N SER A 93 24.95 16.06 34.42
CA SER A 93 26.31 15.71 34.00
C SER A 93 27.23 16.92 33.92
N ASN A 94 26.71 18.12 33.67
CA ASN A 94 27.53 19.34 33.65
C ASN A 94 28.07 19.70 35.05
N GLY A 95 27.41 19.23 36.13
CA GLY A 95 27.98 19.24 37.49
C GLY A 95 29.15 18.26 37.69
N THR A 96 29.28 17.26 36.79
CA THR A 96 30.31 16.21 36.79
C THR A 96 31.07 16.26 35.46
N ARG A 97 31.90 17.29 35.29
CA ARG A 97 32.83 17.57 34.17
C ARG A 97 33.12 16.36 33.25
N LEU A 98 32.29 16.14 32.21
CA LEU A 98 32.54 15.19 31.11
C LEU A 98 32.37 15.92 29.76
N PRO A 99 33.24 15.67 28.76
CA PRO A 99 33.31 16.49 27.55
C PRO A 99 32.24 16.12 26.52
N ASN A 100 31.49 17.16 26.12
CA ASN A 100 30.90 17.44 24.81
C ASN A 100 30.34 16.26 23.98
N TRP A 101 29.04 15.96 24.17
CA TRP A 101 28.20 15.29 23.18
C TRP A 101 27.21 16.30 22.58
N GLN A 102 27.27 16.49 21.26
CA GLN A 102 26.38 17.38 20.50
C GLN A 102 25.45 16.53 19.62
N PRO A 103 24.11 16.59 19.81
CA PRO A 103 23.17 15.96 18.89
C PRO A 103 23.05 16.77 17.60
N LEU A 104 23.33 16.14 16.46
CA LEU A 104 23.04 16.69 15.13
C LEU A 104 21.60 16.29 14.76
N ILE A 105 20.65 17.19 14.99
CA ILE A 105 19.32 17.09 14.36
C ILE A 105 19.23 18.29 13.41
N GLN A 106 19.40 18.02 12.12
CA GLN A 106 19.18 18.98 11.05
C GLN A 106 17.73 18.84 10.58
N GLU A 107 16.86 19.73 11.03
CA GLU A 107 15.62 20.01 10.33
C GLU A 107 15.97 20.81 9.07
N LYS A 108 15.69 20.25 7.89
CA LYS A 108 15.77 21.00 6.64
C LYS A 108 14.38 21.04 6.01
N GLU A 109 13.61 22.05 6.39
CA GLU A 109 12.55 22.57 5.56
C GLU A 109 13.19 23.29 4.36
N ALA A 110 12.77 22.93 3.15
CA ALA A 110 13.05 23.71 1.95
C ALA A 110 11.84 23.65 1.03
N ALA A 111 10.85 24.49 1.31
CA ALA A 111 9.94 24.99 0.30
C ALA A 111 10.60 26.21 -0.35
N THR A 112 11.05 26.11 -1.60
CA THR A 112 11.37 27.28 -2.42
C THR A 112 11.10 26.97 -3.90
N ASN A 113 9.92 27.42 -4.33
CA ASN A 113 9.58 28.00 -5.63
C ASN A 113 10.53 27.74 -6.82
N CYS A 114 10.00 27.09 -7.86
CA CYS A 114 10.47 27.32 -9.22
C CYS A 114 9.28 27.79 -10.08
N SER A 115 9.17 29.10 -10.23
CA SER A 115 8.27 29.74 -11.17
C SER A 115 8.80 29.55 -12.59
N GLN A 116 7.94 29.02 -13.46
CA GLN A 116 7.81 29.35 -14.88
C GLN A 116 9.11 29.53 -15.69
N SER A 117 9.44 28.53 -16.51
CA SER A 117 10.07 28.82 -17.82
C SER A 117 9.39 28.00 -18.90
N SER A 118 8.45 28.67 -19.57
CA SER A 118 7.92 28.28 -20.87
C SER A 118 9.01 28.46 -21.93
N ARG A 119 9.40 27.38 -22.60
CA ARG A 119 9.98 27.46 -23.94
C ARG A 119 9.63 26.20 -24.73
N SER A 120 8.66 26.35 -25.62
CA SER A 120 8.26 25.35 -26.60
C SER A 120 9.31 25.29 -27.71
N THR A 121 9.84 24.09 -28.01
CA THR A 121 10.32 23.73 -29.34
C THR A 121 10.05 22.26 -29.59
N SER A 122 9.39 22.00 -30.71
CA SER A 122 8.99 20.72 -31.27
C SER A 122 10.15 19.79 -31.65
N SER A 123 10.07 18.51 -31.30
CA SER A 123 10.34 17.35 -32.18
C SER A 123 10.20 16.07 -31.37
N LEU A 124 9.64 15.03 -31.99
CA LEU A 124 9.54 13.68 -31.46
C LEU A 124 10.93 13.11 -31.14
N ASP A 125 11.03 12.43 -30.00
CA ASP A 125 11.76 11.18 -29.70
C ASP A 125 12.39 11.19 -28.30
N GLN A 126 11.93 10.23 -27.49
CA GLN A 126 12.66 9.54 -26.43
C GLN A 126 13.51 10.38 -25.44
N ASP A 127 12.96 10.67 -24.26
CA ASP A 127 13.73 10.70 -23.00
C ASP A 127 12.76 10.50 -21.81
N HIS A 128 12.33 9.24 -21.62
CA HIS A 128 11.64 8.83 -20.41
C HIS A 128 12.69 8.75 -19.30
N VAL A 129 12.84 9.79 -18.49
CA VAL A 129 13.71 9.74 -17.31
C VAL A 129 12.96 8.97 -16.22
N GLU A 130 13.25 7.68 -16.07
CA GLU A 130 12.80 6.89 -14.92
C GLU A 130 13.52 7.37 -13.67
N THR A 131 12.83 8.18 -12.85
CA THR A 131 13.25 8.43 -11.47
C THR A 131 12.57 7.42 -10.56
N GLU A 132 13.20 6.27 -10.35
CA GLU A 132 12.80 5.36 -9.28
C GLU A 132 13.23 5.95 -7.93
N LEU A 133 12.26 6.43 -7.15
CA LEU A 133 12.48 6.86 -5.77
C LEU A 133 12.34 5.65 -4.83
N PHE A 134 13.45 5.03 -4.47
CA PHE A 134 13.47 3.91 -3.52
C PHE A 134 13.70 4.42 -2.09
N ILE A 135 12.63 4.47 -1.28
CA ILE A 135 12.74 4.75 0.16
C ILE A 135 12.70 3.41 0.90
N GLY A 136 13.85 2.72 0.95
CA GLY A 136 14.00 1.45 1.67
C GLY A 136 15.40 0.83 1.51
N LEU A 137 15.77 -0.07 2.43
CA LEU A 137 17.02 -0.83 2.33
C LEU A 137 16.97 -1.78 1.12
N PRO A 138 18.00 -1.83 0.25
CA PRO A 138 17.99 -2.65 -0.94
C PRO A 138 17.94 -4.14 -0.57
N ARG A 139 16.92 -4.85 -1.07
CA ARG A 139 16.87 -6.32 -1.00
C ARG A 139 17.65 -6.88 -2.19
N ASN A 140 18.66 -7.69 -1.90
CA ASN A 140 19.41 -8.48 -2.87
C ASN A 140 18.44 -9.22 -3.82
N SER A 141 18.36 -8.79 -5.07
CA SER A 141 17.64 -9.50 -6.12
C SER A 141 18.52 -10.65 -6.62
N LEU A 142 18.21 -11.88 -6.17
CA LEU A 142 18.63 -13.08 -6.88
C LEU A 142 17.84 -13.11 -8.20
N LEU A 143 18.43 -12.53 -9.24
CA LEU A 143 17.99 -12.68 -10.62
C LEU A 143 18.39 -14.08 -11.08
N ILE A 144 17.44 -15.02 -11.06
CA ILE A 144 17.55 -16.22 -11.89
C ILE A 144 17.02 -15.83 -13.27
N THR A 145 17.90 -15.32 -14.11
CA THR A 145 17.67 -15.30 -15.56
C THR A 145 17.99 -16.69 -16.09
N GLN A 146 16.98 -17.42 -16.56
CA GLN A 146 17.22 -18.46 -17.55
C GLN A 146 16.63 -17.98 -18.88
N THR A 147 17.51 -17.38 -19.67
CA THR A 147 17.36 -17.17 -21.10
C THR A 147 17.30 -18.53 -21.79
N GLY A 148 16.33 -18.72 -22.69
CA GLY A 148 16.11 -19.97 -23.42
C GLY A 148 17.13 -20.25 -24.52
N CYS A 149 17.05 -21.45 -25.10
CA CYS A 149 17.49 -21.78 -26.45
C CYS A 149 16.71 -23.01 -26.97
N SER A 150 16.21 -22.83 -28.20
CA SER A 150 15.75 -23.73 -29.28
C SER A 150 15.39 -25.19 -29.00
#